data_AF-A0A7X2N3P9-F1
#
_entry.id   AF-A0A7X2N3P9-F1
#
_cell.length_a   1.000
_cell.length_b   1.000
_cell.length_c   1.000
_cell.angle_alpha   90.00
_cell.angle_beta   90.00
_cell.angle_gamma   90.00
#
_symmetry.space_group_name_H-M   'P 1'
#
loop_
_entity.id
_entity.type
_entity.pdbx_description
1 polymer ?
#
loop_
_entity_poly.entity_id
_entity_poly.type
_entity_poly.pdbx_seq_one_letter_code
_entity_poly.pdbx_strand_id
1 'polypeptide(L)'
;MFDAILFDLDGTLLPMDQDAFTKAYFTLLSKKMAEHGYESKALIENIWKGTYGMIQNNGSKTNEQVFWDVFSQFYGEKAIKDQLLFESFYENEFQKAQASCGKNEMVPEIIKSLKKETTLILATNPIFPKVATYSRIRWAGLEP
;
A
#
# COMPACT_ATOMS: atom_id res chain seq x y z
N MET A 1 -29.30 -10.98 11.31
CA MET A 1 -28.54 -10.77 10.06
C MET A 1 -27.66 -9.56 10.28
N PHE A 2 -26.42 -9.54 9.78
CA PHE A 2 -25.54 -8.38 9.92
C PHE A 2 -25.84 -7.35 8.83
N ASP A 3 -25.87 -6.07 9.20
CA ASP A 3 -26.09 -4.97 8.25
C ASP A 3 -24.88 -4.75 7.32
N ALA A 4 -23.68 -5.02 7.83
CA ALA A 4 -22.45 -5.01 7.08
C ALA A 4 -21.43 -6.03 7.61
N ILE A 5 -20.54 -6.48 6.71
CA ILE A 5 -19.36 -7.28 7.03
C ILE A 5 -18.12 -6.52 6.59
N LEU A 6 -17.17 -6.34 7.51
CA LEU A 6 -15.91 -5.66 7.26
C LEU A 6 -14.81 -6.71 7.05
N PHE A 7 -14.06 -6.59 5.97
CA PHE A 7 -12.89 -7.42 5.68
C PHE A 7 -11.63 -6.57 5.71
N ASP A 8 -10.59 -7.07 6.37
CA ASP A 8 -9.23 -6.60 6.10
C ASP A 8 -8.72 -7.17 4.76
N LEU A 9 -7.64 -6.61 4.22
CA LEU A 9 -7.02 -7.01 2.96
C LEU A 9 -5.82 -7.93 3.17
N ASP A 10 -4.70 -7.38 3.66
CA ASP A 10 -3.41 -8.07 3.71
C ASP A 10 -3.40 -9.14 4.81
N GLY A 11 -3.12 -10.38 4.44
CA GLY A 11 -3.21 -11.52 5.36
C GLY A 11 -4.64 -12.04 5.57
N THR A 12 -5.66 -11.37 5.02
CA THR A 12 -7.08 -11.79 5.11
C THR A 12 -7.64 -12.18 3.74
N LEU A 13 -7.96 -11.20 2.88
CA LEU A 13 -8.44 -11.47 1.52
C LEU A 13 -7.28 -11.75 0.55
N LEU A 14 -6.11 -11.17 0.81
CA LEU A 14 -4.88 -11.43 0.09
C LEU A 14 -3.89 -12.12 1.02
N PRO A 15 -3.64 -13.45 0.88
CA PRO A 15 -2.61 -14.12 1.67
C PRO A 15 -1.26 -13.42 1.48
N MET A 16 -0.66 -12.94 2.56
CA MET A 16 0.54 -12.12 2.50
C MET A 16 1.45 -12.44 3.68
N ASP A 17 2.70 -12.79 3.40
CA ASP A 17 3.78 -12.72 4.37
C ASP A 17 4.32 -11.29 4.36
N GLN A 18 4.14 -10.57 5.48
CA GLN A 18 4.42 -9.14 5.53
C GLN A 18 5.91 -8.84 5.32
N ASP A 19 6.81 -9.69 5.82
CA ASP A 19 8.26 -9.49 5.73
C ASP A 19 8.75 -9.74 4.31
N ALA A 20 8.30 -10.83 3.69
CA ALA A 20 8.61 -11.16 2.30
C ALA A 20 8.08 -10.07 1.35
N PHE A 21 6.83 -9.63 1.55
CA PHE A 21 6.22 -8.57 0.76
C PHE A 21 6.97 -7.25 0.89
N THR A 22 7.23 -6.82 2.12
CA THR A 22 7.93 -5.56 2.41
C THR A 22 9.34 -5.55 1.81
N LYS A 23 10.07 -6.67 1.90
CA LYS A 23 11.40 -6.84 1.29
C LYS A 23 11.35 -6.75 -0.23
N ALA A 24 10.38 -7.42 -0.88
CA ALA A 24 10.23 -7.40 -2.33
C ALA A 24 9.87 -6.00 -2.84
N TYR A 25 8.88 -5.36 -2.21
CA TYR A 25 8.44 -4.00 -2.52
C TYR A 25 9.59 -2.99 -2.39
N PHE A 26 10.31 -2.98 -1.26
CA PHE A 26 11.41 -2.03 -1.08
C PHE A 26 12.58 -2.27 -2.02
N THR A 27 12.85 -3.53 -2.40
CA THR A 27 13.87 -3.83 -3.41
C THR A 27 13.51 -3.19 -4.76
N LEU A 28 12.24 -3.29 -5.18
CA LEU A 28 11.75 -2.69 -6.42
C LEU A 28 11.78 -1.16 -6.36
N LEU A 29 11.31 -0.58 -5.25
CA LEU A 29 11.26 0.86 -5.06
C LEU A 29 12.66 1.47 -5.07
N SER A 30 13.57 0.94 -4.26
CA SER A 30 14.95 1.41 -4.18
C SER A 30 15.66 1.32 -5.53
N LYS A 31 15.41 0.26 -6.30
CA LYS A 31 15.97 0.14 -7.66
C LYS A 31 15.50 1.28 -8.56
N LYS A 32 14.20 1.56 -8.62
CA LYS A 32 13.67 2.66 -9.46
C LYS A 32 14.21 4.01 -9.00
N MET A 33 14.17 4.27 -7.69
CA MET A 33 14.52 5.58 -7.14
C MET A 33 16.03 5.85 -7.18
N ALA A 34 16.89 4.83 -7.24
CA ALA A 34 18.32 5.00 -7.44
C ALA A 34 18.66 5.73 -8.75
N GLU A 35 17.90 5.48 -9.82
CA GLU A 35 18.04 6.16 -11.12
C GLU A 35 17.73 7.67 -11.04
N HIS A 36 17.02 8.08 -9.97
CA HIS A 36 16.64 9.46 -9.69
C HIS A 36 17.40 10.07 -8.51
N GLY A 37 18.53 9.46 -8.12
CA GLY A 37 19.45 10.00 -7.12
C GLY A 37 19.05 9.74 -5.66
N TYR A 38 18.16 8.79 -5.40
CA TYR A 38 17.89 8.36 -4.03
C TYR A 38 18.84 7.24 -3.59
N GLU A 39 19.53 7.44 -2.48
CA GLU A 39 20.32 6.38 -1.84
C GLU A 39 19.35 5.37 -1.19
N SER A 40 19.52 4.08 -1.48
CA SER A 40 18.55 3.03 -1.16
C SER A 40 18.30 2.86 0.34
N LYS A 41 19.35 2.87 1.17
CA LYS A 41 19.22 2.68 2.62
C LYS A 41 18.52 3.88 3.27
N ALA A 42 18.97 5.08 2.95
CA ALA A 42 18.36 6.33 3.42
C ALA A 42 16.90 6.46 2.95
N LEU A 43 16.60 6.05 1.72
CA LEU A 43 15.23 6.05 1.20
C LEU A 43 14.31 5.16 2.03
N ILE A 44 14.69 3.91 2.26
CA ILE A 44 13.89 2.97 3.06
C ILE A 44 13.71 3.50 4.48
N GLU A 45 14.78 3.99 5.11
CA GLU A 45 14.72 4.58 6.45
C GLU A 45 13.76 5.76 6.53
N ASN A 46 13.80 6.67 5.56
CA ASN A 46 12.96 7.86 5.55
C ASN A 46 11.51 7.55 5.19
N ILE A 47 11.24 6.51 4.38
CA ILE A 47 9.88 5.99 4.20
C ILE A 47 9.35 5.44 5.54
N TRP A 48 10.15 4.69 6.30
CA TRP A 48 9.73 4.21 7.62
C TRP A 48 9.44 5.36 8.59
N LYS A 49 10.21 6.45 8.57
CA LYS A 49 9.92 7.65 9.37
C LYS A 49 8.59 8.29 8.96
N GLY A 50 8.34 8.42 7.65
CA GLY A 50 7.05 8.91 7.14
C GLY A 50 5.88 8.02 7.58
N THR A 51 6.05 6.71 7.47
CA THR A 51 5.05 5.72 7.92
C THR A 51 4.81 5.77 9.41
N TYR A 52 5.85 5.93 10.23
CA TYR A 52 5.69 6.14 11.66
C TYR A 52 4.91 7.43 11.95
N GLY A 53 5.16 8.51 11.21
CA GLY A 53 4.36 9.73 11.27
C GLY A 53 2.87 9.46 11.00
N MET A 54 2.53 8.69 9.96
CA MET A 54 1.14 8.30 9.67
C MET A 54 0.50 7.51 10.81
N ILE A 55 1.24 6.61 11.46
CA ILE A 55 0.75 5.81 12.59
C ILE A 55 0.45 6.70 13.80
N GLN A 56 1.24 7.75 14.03
CA GLN A 56 1.03 8.73 15.12
C GLN A 56 0.01 9.82 14.76
N ASN A 57 -0.58 9.79 13.56
CA ASN A 57 -1.49 10.81 13.09
C ASN A 57 -2.79 10.82 13.94
N ASN A 58 -3.17 12.00 14.44
CA ASN A 58 -4.36 12.20 15.26
C ASN A 58 -5.64 12.48 14.46
N GLY A 59 -5.56 12.46 13.12
CA GLY A 59 -6.69 12.68 12.21
C GLY A 59 -6.91 14.14 11.80
N SER A 60 -6.07 15.08 12.25
CA SER A 60 -6.13 16.49 11.81
C SER A 60 -5.63 16.72 10.37
N LYS A 61 -4.82 15.80 9.84
CA LYS A 61 -4.33 15.76 8.46
C LYS A 61 -4.58 14.38 7.87
N THR A 62 -4.56 14.26 6.54
CA THR A 62 -4.55 12.95 5.90
C THR A 62 -3.21 12.25 6.14
N ASN A 63 -3.19 10.92 6.13
CA ASN A 63 -1.94 10.15 6.24
C ASN A 63 -0.95 10.51 5.13
N GLU A 64 -1.44 10.74 3.91
CA GLU A 64 -0.62 11.21 2.79
C GLU A 64 0.07 12.55 3.10
N GLN A 65 -0.66 13.53 3.64
CA GLN A 65 -0.08 14.82 4.03
C GLN A 65 0.98 14.64 5.10
N VAL A 66 0.69 13.84 6.15
CA VAL A 66 1.66 13.57 7.22
C VAL A 66 2.91 12.88 6.68
N PHE A 67 2.76 11.91 5.79
CA PHE A 67 3.89 11.23 5.16
C PHE A 67 4.78 12.21 4.41
N TRP A 68 4.21 13.04 3.53
CA TRP A 68 4.99 13.99 2.74
C TRP A 68 5.59 15.13 3.56
N ASP A 69 4.92 15.58 4.62
CA ASP A 69 5.47 16.54 5.59
C ASP A 69 6.74 16.00 6.25
N VAL A 70 6.75 14.72 6.65
CA VAL A 70 7.93 14.07 7.25
C VAL A 70 8.99 13.79 6.18
N PHE A 71 8.59 13.23 5.04
CA PHE A 71 9.52 12.81 3.99
C PHE A 71 10.28 14.00 3.37
N SER A 72 9.60 15.14 3.22
CA SER A 72 10.21 16.38 2.71
C SER A 72 11.24 17.01 3.66
N GLN A 73 11.23 16.68 4.96
CA GLN A 73 12.29 17.14 5.88
C GLN A 73 13.66 16.58 5.53
N PHE A 74 13.72 15.40 4.88
CA PHE A 74 14.96 14.73 4.52
C PHE A 74 15.43 15.03 3.09
N TYR A 75 14.50 15.32 2.17
CA TYR A 75 14.79 15.51 0.74
C TYR A 75 14.44 16.90 0.20
N GLY A 76 13.86 17.78 1.02
CA GLY A 76 13.46 19.13 0.64
C GLY A 76 12.47 19.15 -0.52
N GLU A 77 12.58 20.17 -1.38
CA GLU A 77 11.73 20.32 -2.57
C GLU A 77 11.78 19.13 -3.53
N LYS A 78 12.86 18.34 -3.52
CA LYS A 78 12.99 17.16 -4.39
C LYS A 78 11.86 16.17 -4.12
N ALA A 79 11.54 15.92 -2.85
CA ALA A 79 10.44 15.01 -2.49
C ALA A 79 9.10 15.46 -3.08
N ILE A 80 8.83 16.77 -3.07
CA ILE A 80 7.58 17.33 -3.60
C ILE A 80 7.54 17.25 -5.13
N LYS A 81 8.66 17.53 -5.81
CA LYS A 81 8.76 17.43 -7.27
C LYS A 81 8.63 15.99 -7.78
N ASP A 82 9.11 15.03 -6.99
CA ASP A 82 9.13 13.62 -7.35
C ASP A 82 7.89 12.84 -6.87
N GLN A 83 6.86 13.47 -6.30
CA GLN A 83 5.65 12.74 -5.85
C GLN A 83 5.03 11.87 -6.95
N LEU A 84 4.90 12.43 -8.17
CA LEU A 84 4.40 11.71 -9.34
C LEU A 84 5.31 10.53 -9.75
N LEU A 85 6.61 10.59 -9.46
CA LEU A 85 7.54 9.48 -9.68
C LEU A 85 7.24 8.33 -8.70
N PHE A 86 6.96 8.63 -7.43
CA PHE A 86 6.52 7.64 -6.45
C PHE A 86 5.15 7.06 -6.79
N GLU A 87 4.20 7.88 -7.27
CA GLU A 87 2.91 7.37 -7.75
C GLU A 87 3.07 6.43 -8.95
N SER A 88 3.87 6.83 -9.95
CA SER A 88 4.20 6.00 -11.11
C SER A 88 4.84 4.66 -10.71
N PHE A 89 5.63 4.62 -9.64
CA PHE A 89 6.14 3.36 -9.10
C PHE A 89 5.01 2.39 -8.74
N TYR A 90 3.99 2.87 -8.03
CA TYR A 90 2.87 2.04 -7.60
C TYR A 90 1.99 1.57 -8.77
N GLU A 91 1.89 2.35 -9.84
CA GLU A 91 1.19 1.96 -11.06
C GLU A 91 1.93 0.87 -11.85
N ASN A 92 3.26 0.85 -11.78
CA ASN A 92 4.09 0.05 -12.68
C ASN A 92 4.91 -1.01 -11.93
N GLU A 93 6.09 -0.67 -11.44
CA GLU A 93 7.05 -1.64 -10.89
C GLU A 93 6.51 -2.36 -9.65
N PHE A 94 5.67 -1.69 -8.86
CA PHE A 94 5.00 -2.28 -7.71
C PHE A 94 4.14 -3.49 -8.05
N GLN A 95 3.62 -3.60 -9.28
CA GLN A 95 2.85 -4.77 -9.70
C GLN A 95 3.66 -6.07 -9.63
N LYS A 96 4.99 -5.99 -9.74
CA LYS A 96 5.88 -7.14 -9.58
C LYS A 96 5.93 -7.66 -8.14
N ALA A 97 5.55 -6.84 -7.15
CA ALA A 97 5.48 -7.26 -5.76
C ALA A 97 4.37 -8.31 -5.53
N GLN A 98 3.38 -8.41 -6.42
CA GLN A 98 2.37 -9.46 -6.39
C GLN A 98 2.97 -10.87 -6.30
N ALA A 99 4.15 -11.11 -6.89
CA ALA A 99 4.83 -12.40 -6.85
C ALA A 99 5.26 -12.84 -5.43
N SER A 100 5.27 -11.92 -4.46
CA SER A 100 5.53 -12.19 -3.04
C SER A 100 4.24 -12.42 -2.22
N CYS A 101 3.07 -12.32 -2.86
CA CYS A 101 1.78 -12.60 -2.25
C CYS A 101 1.30 -14.00 -2.63
N GLY A 102 0.53 -14.63 -1.74
CA GLY A 102 -0.22 -15.83 -2.06
C GLY A 102 -1.56 -15.51 -2.72
N LYS A 103 -2.31 -16.56 -3.05
CA LYS A 103 -3.65 -16.46 -3.63
C LYS A 103 -4.60 -17.39 -2.88
N ASN A 104 -5.79 -16.90 -2.55
CA ASN A 104 -6.87 -17.71 -2.03
C ASN A 104 -7.99 -17.78 -3.07
N GLU A 105 -8.07 -18.90 -3.78
CA GLU A 105 -9.04 -19.11 -4.87
C GLU A 105 -10.51 -19.04 -4.41
N MET A 106 -10.78 -19.17 -3.11
CA MET A 106 -12.14 -19.09 -2.57
C MET A 106 -12.63 -17.64 -2.39
N VAL A 107 -11.72 -16.66 -2.29
CA VAL A 107 -12.06 -15.27 -1.94
C VAL A 107 -13.05 -14.65 -2.94
N PRO A 108 -12.85 -14.72 -4.27
CA PRO A 108 -13.77 -14.12 -5.22
C PRO A 108 -15.20 -14.66 -5.10
N GLU A 109 -15.37 -15.98 -4.96
CA GLU A 109 -16.69 -16.60 -4.86
C GLU A 109 -17.38 -16.32 -3.51
N ILE A 110 -16.62 -16.32 -2.39
CA ILE A 110 -17.15 -15.93 -1.08
C ILE A 110 -17.67 -14.49 -1.11
N ILE A 111 -16.84 -13.56 -1.59
CA ILE A 111 -17.20 -12.14 -1.67
C ILE A 111 -18.40 -11.93 -2.58
N LYS A 112 -18.44 -12.60 -3.74
CA LYS A 112 -19.59 -12.54 -4.67
C LYS A 112 -20.88 -13.07 -4.06
N SER A 113 -20.81 -14.14 -3.26
CA SER A 113 -21.99 -14.69 -2.57
C SER A 113 -22.49 -13.72 -1.50
N LEU A 114 -21.59 -13.24 -0.63
CA LEU A 114 -21.96 -12.37 0.49
C LEU A 114 -22.48 -11.00 0.04
N LYS A 115 -21.96 -10.45 -1.07
CA LYS A 115 -22.45 -9.17 -1.64
C LYS A 115 -23.93 -9.18 -2.01
N LYS A 116 -24.56 -10.34 -2.17
CA LYS A 116 -26.00 -10.46 -2.47
C LYS A 116 -26.89 -10.27 -1.25
N GLU A 117 -26.34 -10.46 -0.05
CA GLU A 117 -27.11 -10.56 1.18
C GLU A 117 -26.81 -9.43 2.17
N THR A 118 -25.64 -8.79 2.07
CA THR A 118 -25.19 -7.76 3.02
C THR A 118 -24.19 -6.79 2.39
N THR A 119 -24.02 -5.63 3.04
CA THR A 119 -23.03 -4.64 2.62
C THR A 119 -21.63 -5.12 2.99
N LEU A 120 -20.72 -5.18 2.02
CA LEU A 120 -19.32 -5.53 2.29
C LEU A 120 -18.44 -4.29 2.25
N ILE A 121 -17.60 -4.14 3.27
CA ILE A 121 -16.66 -3.03 3.40
C ILE A 121 -15.24 -3.59 3.49
N LEU A 122 -14.32 -3.05 2.70
CA LEU A 122 -12.89 -3.30 2.88
C LEU A 122 -12.35 -2.28 3.89
N ALA A 123 -11.89 -2.75 5.03
CA ALA A 123 -11.40 -1.95 6.15
C ALA A 123 -9.94 -2.34 6.46
N THR A 124 -9.01 -1.85 5.63
CA THR A 124 -7.58 -2.16 5.73
C THR A 124 -6.73 -0.99 6.21
N ASN A 125 -5.50 -1.26 6.63
CA ASN A 125 -4.58 -0.27 7.18
C ASN A 125 -4.24 0.85 6.16
N PRO A 126 -4.52 2.13 6.47
CA PRO A 126 -4.41 3.24 5.51
C PRO A 126 -2.96 3.78 5.39
N ILE A 127 -1.99 2.91 5.21
CA ILE A 127 -0.56 3.26 5.02
C ILE A 127 -0.20 3.38 3.54
N PHE A 128 -0.77 2.53 2.70
CA PHE A 128 -0.48 2.54 1.27
C PHE A 128 -1.33 3.59 0.53
N PRO A 129 -0.78 4.20 -0.53
CA PRO A 129 -1.57 5.08 -1.38
C PRO A 129 -2.69 4.30 -2.06
N LYS A 130 -3.73 5.03 -2.49
CA LYS A 130 -4.95 4.45 -3.08
C LYS A 130 -4.65 3.48 -4.22
N VAL A 131 -3.74 3.84 -5.12
CA VAL A 131 -3.32 3.00 -6.25
C VAL A 131 -2.78 1.64 -5.80
N ALA A 132 -1.92 1.61 -4.78
CA ALA A 132 -1.34 0.38 -4.26
C ALA A 132 -2.37 -0.49 -3.54
N THR A 133 -3.32 0.12 -2.83
CA THR A 133 -4.46 -0.60 -2.24
C THR A 133 -5.33 -1.22 -3.32
N TYR A 134 -5.62 -0.49 -4.40
CA TYR A 134 -6.40 -0.98 -5.52
C TYR A 134 -5.71 -2.11 -6.29
N SER A 135 -4.38 -2.05 -6.45
CA SER A 135 -3.62 -3.16 -7.02
C SER A 135 -3.77 -4.43 -6.17
N ARG A 136 -3.62 -4.32 -4.85
CA ARG A 136 -3.74 -5.46 -3.93
C ARG A 136 -5.14 -6.08 -3.88
N ILE A 137 -6.18 -5.25 -4.00
CA ILE A 137 -7.56 -5.75 -4.17
C ILE A 137 -7.67 -6.62 -5.44
N ARG A 138 -7.08 -6.18 -6.55
CA ARG A 138 -7.03 -6.97 -7.80
C ARG A 138 -6.19 -8.23 -7.67
N TRP A 139 -5.10 -8.17 -6.92
CA TRP A 139 -4.28 -9.36 -6.66
C TRP A 139 -5.04 -10.42 -5.86
N ALA A 140 -6.01 -10.01 -5.03
CA ALA A 140 -6.95 -10.90 -4.34
C ALA A 140 -8.08 -11.44 -5.27
N GLY A 141 -8.09 -11.08 -6.56
CA GLY A 141 -9.12 -11.47 -7.52
C GLY A 141 -10.42 -10.70 -7.40
N LEU A 142 -10.37 -9.47 -6.85
CA LEU A 142 -11.54 -8.60 -6.65
C LEU A 142 -11.40 -7.29 -7.44
N GLU A 143 -12.52 -6.61 -7.68
CA GLU A 143 -12.53 -5.25 -8.24
C GLU A 143 -12.82 -4.21 -7.13
N PRO A 144 -12.04 -3.11 -7.04
CA PRO A 144 -12.24 -2.02 -6.08
C PRO A 144 -13.39 -1.09 -6.42
#